data_AF-A0A0A2M0M0-F1
#
_entry.id   AF-A0A0A2M0M0-F1
#
_cell.length_a   1.000
_cell.length_b   1.000
_cell.length_c   1.000
_cell.angle_alpha   90.00
_cell.angle_beta   90.00
_cell.angle_gamma   90.00
#
_symmetry.space_group_name_H-M   'P 1'
#
loop_
_entity.id
_entity.type
_entity.pdbx_description
1 polymer ?
#
loop_
_entity_poly.entity_id
_entity_poly.type
_entity_poly.pdbx_seq_one_letter_code
_entity_poly.pdbx_strand_id
1 'polypeptide(L)'
;MWLYILVFFLTFFMMEFMAWFTHKYVMHGFLWSLHADHHRKDHDSWFERNDTFFIFYAVISIGFFLLWQYDVLKIGLAIGLGIFAYGLTYFLVHDIFIHQRFKIFRNATSRYGKAVRRAHKMHHKHLGKDQGECFGMLMFPLKYFKK
;
A
#
# COMPACT_ATOMS: atom_id res chain seq x y z
N MET A 1 0.95 11.72 25.51
CA MET A 1 0.21 10.50 25.13
C MET A 1 -0.83 10.78 24.05
N TRP A 2 -1.89 11.56 24.33
CA TRP A 2 -2.98 11.81 23.36
C TRP A 2 -2.53 12.37 22.01
N LEU A 3 -1.57 13.31 22.00
CA LEU A 3 -1.00 13.84 20.76
C LEU A 3 -0.38 12.75 19.89
N TYR A 4 0.33 11.78 20.48
CA TYR A 4 0.97 10.70 19.74
C TYR A 4 -0.07 9.76 19.13
N ILE A 5 -1.14 9.46 19.88
CA ILE A 5 -2.25 8.65 19.38
C ILE A 5 -2.93 9.34 18.19
N LEU A 6 -3.22 10.64 18.32
CA LEU A 6 -3.80 11.44 17.24
C LEU A 6 -2.91 11.46 16.00
N VAL A 7 -1.61 11.74 16.18
CA VAL A 7 -0.63 11.79 15.08
C VAL A 7 -0.48 10.42 14.41
N PHE A 8 -0.48 9.34 15.18
CA PHE A 8 -0.44 7.98 14.65
C PHE A 8 -1.62 7.71 13.71
N PHE A 9 -2.86 7.95 14.18
CA PHE A 9 -4.04 7.71 13.36
C PHE A 9 -4.10 8.65 12.15
N LEU A 10 -3.79 9.93 12.34
CA LEU A 10 -3.73 10.88 11.24
C LEU A 10 -2.73 10.43 10.16
N THR A 11 -1.53 10.00 10.58
CA THR A 11 -0.51 9.49 9.66
C THR A 11 -1.00 8.24 8.95
N PHE A 12 -1.57 7.27 9.68
CA PHE A 12 -2.10 6.03 9.11
C PHE A 12 -3.15 6.31 8.02
N PHE A 13 -4.13 7.19 8.27
CA PHE A 13 -5.16 7.51 7.28
C PHE A 13 -4.61 8.36 6.13
N MET A 14 -3.69 9.28 6.39
CA MET A 14 -3.02 10.05 5.34
C MET A 14 -2.21 9.15 4.40
N MET A 15 -1.68 8.04 4.90
CA MET A 15 -0.95 7.08 4.08
C MET A 15 -1.83 6.39 3.02
N GLU A 16 -3.15 6.30 3.20
CA GLU A 16 -4.04 5.83 2.12
C GLU A 16 -4.04 6.81 0.95
N PHE A 17 -4.12 8.11 1.24
CA PHE A 17 -3.98 9.14 0.20
C PHE A 17 -2.58 9.10 -0.44
N MET A 18 -1.53 8.96 0.37
CA MET A 18 -0.15 8.89 -0.14
C MET A 18 0.07 7.64 -1.00
N ALA A 19 -0.48 6.49 -0.62
CA ALA A 19 -0.42 5.27 -1.39
C ALA A 19 -1.14 5.42 -2.72
N TRP A 20 -2.36 5.96 -2.72
CA TRP A 20 -3.10 6.27 -3.95
C TRP A 20 -2.32 7.21 -4.86
N PHE A 21 -1.74 8.28 -4.31
CA PHE A 21 -0.99 9.28 -5.07
C PHE A 21 0.25 8.66 -5.70
N THR A 22 1.06 7.96 -4.90
CA THR A 22 2.26 7.27 -5.37
C THR A 22 1.90 6.22 -6.40
N HIS A 23 0.86 5.42 -6.17
CA HIS A 23 0.44 4.40 -7.10
C HIS A 23 0.03 5.00 -8.45
N LYS A 24 -0.78 6.05 -8.45
CA LYS A 24 -1.29 6.68 -9.68
C LYS A 24 -0.23 7.47 -10.43
N TYR A 25 0.56 8.31 -9.75
CA TYR A 25 1.41 9.29 -10.41
C TYR A 25 2.89 8.91 -10.45
N VAL A 26 3.34 8.04 -9.53
CA VAL A 26 4.74 7.62 -9.44
C VAL A 26 4.91 6.23 -10.05
N MET A 27 4.18 5.24 -9.52
CA MET A 27 4.26 3.84 -9.98
C MET A 27 3.69 3.68 -11.39
N HIS A 28 2.51 4.23 -11.68
CA HIS A 28 1.97 4.30 -13.05
C HIS A 28 2.53 5.47 -13.88
N GLY A 29 3.51 6.20 -13.34
CA GLY A 29 4.18 7.32 -14.01
C GLY A 29 5.63 6.99 -14.35
N PHE A 30 6.55 7.76 -13.79
CA PHE A 30 7.98 7.68 -14.12
C PHE A 30 8.69 6.46 -13.52
N LEU A 31 8.13 5.80 -12.49
CA LEU A 31 8.65 4.56 -11.92
C LEU A 31 7.88 3.31 -12.39
N TRP A 32 7.23 3.38 -13.55
CA TRP A 32 6.55 2.22 -14.15
C TRP A 32 7.48 1.03 -14.35
N SER A 33 8.76 1.24 -14.64
CA SER A 33 9.74 0.15 -14.76
C SER A 33 9.90 -0.70 -13.49
N LEU A 34 9.55 -0.15 -12.32
CA LEU A 34 9.54 -0.87 -11.03
C LEU A 34 8.17 -1.48 -10.71
N HIS A 35 7.09 -1.07 -11.38
CA HIS A 35 5.73 -1.53 -11.07
C HIS A 35 5.16 -2.45 -12.17
N ALA A 36 5.76 -2.46 -13.36
CA ALA A 36 5.25 -3.19 -14.52
C ALA A 36 5.20 -4.71 -14.30
N ASP A 37 6.17 -5.29 -13.59
CA ASP A 37 6.19 -6.74 -13.30
C ASP A 37 5.06 -7.18 -12.36
N HIS A 38 4.62 -6.26 -11.51
CA HIS A 38 3.48 -6.49 -10.64
C HIS A 38 2.16 -6.59 -11.42
N HIS A 39 2.02 -5.83 -12.50
CA HIS A 39 0.88 -5.96 -13.43
C HIS A 39 1.01 -7.15 -14.36
N ARG A 40 2.20 -7.35 -14.91
CA ARG A 40 2.51 -8.47 -15.80
C ARG A 40 3.91 -8.96 -15.50
N LYS A 41 3.98 -10.07 -14.79
CA LYS A 41 5.23 -10.73 -14.44
C LYS A 41 6.01 -11.10 -15.71
N ASP A 42 7.25 -10.66 -15.78
CA ASP A 42 8.18 -10.86 -16.90
C ASP A 42 9.45 -11.62 -16.49
N HIS A 43 9.46 -12.21 -15.29
CA HIS A 43 10.59 -12.94 -14.71
C HIS A 43 10.14 -14.10 -13.81
N ASP A 44 11.04 -15.05 -13.55
CA ASP A 44 10.76 -16.25 -12.74
C ASP A 44 11.04 -16.10 -11.23
N SER A 45 11.49 -14.92 -10.78
CA SER A 45 11.73 -14.65 -9.34
C SER A 45 10.45 -14.59 -8.51
N TRP A 46 10.55 -14.96 -7.23
CA TRP A 46 9.48 -14.72 -6.24
C TRP A 46 9.31 -13.23 -5.88
N PHE A 47 10.42 -12.49 -5.87
CA PHE A 47 10.44 -11.04 -5.66
C PHE A 47 10.00 -10.30 -6.91
N GLU A 48 9.28 -9.20 -6.72
CA GLU A 48 8.90 -8.26 -7.78
C GLU A 48 9.71 -6.98 -7.57
N ARG A 49 10.09 -6.27 -8.64
CA ARG A 49 10.71 -4.94 -8.55
C ARG A 49 9.81 -3.98 -7.79
N ASN A 50 8.49 -4.21 -7.82
CA ASN A 50 7.51 -3.48 -7.05
C ASN A 50 7.78 -3.53 -5.53
N ASP A 51 8.44 -4.58 -5.04
CA ASP A 51 8.81 -4.70 -3.63
C ASP A 51 9.74 -3.56 -3.17
N THR A 52 10.41 -2.88 -4.10
CA THR A 52 11.24 -1.69 -3.84
C THR A 52 10.43 -0.58 -3.15
N PHE A 53 9.14 -0.45 -3.43
CA PHE A 53 8.31 0.56 -2.79
C PHE A 53 8.08 0.28 -1.29
N PHE A 54 8.04 -1.00 -0.88
CA PHE A 54 8.02 -1.33 0.55
C PHE A 54 9.31 -0.90 1.24
N ILE A 55 10.46 -1.13 0.60
CA ILE A 55 11.78 -0.71 1.12
C ILE A 55 11.81 0.82 1.25
N PHE A 56 11.34 1.55 0.23
CA PHE A 56 11.29 3.01 0.26
C PHE A 56 10.51 3.55 1.46
N TYR A 57 9.29 3.05 1.70
CA TYR A 57 8.50 3.49 2.86
C TYR A 57 9.06 2.98 4.19
N ALA A 58 9.71 1.82 4.22
CA ALA A 58 10.41 1.34 5.40
C ALA A 58 11.55 2.29 5.79
N VAL A 59 12.32 2.80 4.83
CA VAL A 59 13.38 3.79 5.06
C VAL A 59 12.79 5.11 5.60
N ILE A 60 11.70 5.60 5.03
CA ILE A 60 11.02 6.81 5.54
C ILE A 60 10.55 6.59 6.98
N SER A 61 9.89 5.45 7.24
CA SER A 61 9.43 5.07 8.57
C SER A 61 10.59 5.06 9.57
N ILE A 62 11.68 4.35 9.26
CA ILE A 62 12.89 4.29 10.10
C ILE A 62 13.48 5.69 10.31
N GLY A 63 13.49 6.54 9.28
CA GLY A 63 13.92 7.93 9.41
C GLY A 63 13.15 8.69 10.50
N PHE A 64 11.82 8.55 10.56
CA PHE A 64 11.01 9.14 11.62
C PHE A 64 11.29 8.56 13.01
N PHE A 65 11.60 7.26 13.11
CA PHE A 65 12.06 6.65 14.36
C PHE A 65 13.40 7.24 14.82
N LEU A 66 14.35 7.41 13.90
CA LEU A 66 15.66 8.00 14.21
C LEU A 66 15.53 9.46 14.63
N LEU A 67 14.71 10.26 13.93
CA LEU A 67 14.44 11.65 14.31
C LEU A 67 13.84 11.76 15.72
N TRP A 68 13.00 10.80 16.11
CA TRP A 68 12.50 10.72 17.47
C TRP A 68 13.58 10.29 18.47
N GLN A 69 14.35 9.26 18.14
CA GLN A 69 15.40 8.71 19.01
C GLN A 69 16.50 9.73 19.33
N TYR A 70 16.84 10.60 18.38
CA TYR A 70 17.81 11.68 18.56
C TYR A 70 17.18 13.01 19.01
N ASP A 71 15.94 13.00 19.50
CA ASP A 71 15.18 14.16 20.01
C ASP A 71 15.04 15.34 19.01
N VAL A 72 15.18 15.08 17.71
CA VAL A 72 15.02 16.06 16.63
C VAL A 72 13.53 16.34 16.38
N LEU A 73 12.70 15.30 16.44
CA LEU A 73 11.26 15.39 16.23
C LEU A 73 10.49 14.58 17.27
N LYS A 74 9.92 15.28 18.26
CA LYS A 74 9.18 14.66 19.37
C LYS A 74 8.04 13.75 18.90
N ILE A 75 7.30 14.11 17.86
CA ILE A 75 6.20 13.29 17.33
C ILE A 75 6.67 12.20 16.33
N GLY A 76 7.98 12.09 16.08
CA GLY A 76 8.55 11.20 15.06
C GLY A 76 8.17 9.75 15.26
N LEU A 77 8.14 9.25 16.51
CA LEU A 77 7.73 7.88 16.79
C LEU A 77 6.30 7.58 16.32
N ALA A 78 5.36 8.50 16.58
CA ALA A 78 3.97 8.33 16.18
C ALA A 78 3.81 8.32 14.65
N ILE A 79 4.56 9.18 13.95
CA ILE A 79 4.57 9.22 12.48
C ILE A 79 5.16 7.93 11.92
N GLY A 80 6.35 7.53 12.39
CA GLY A 80 7.00 6.30 11.97
C GLY A 80 6.10 5.09 12.19
N LEU A 81 5.49 4.97 13.37
CA LEU A 81 4.54 3.89 13.65
C LEU A 81 3.31 3.93 12.74
N GLY A 82 2.78 5.11 12.42
CA GLY A 82 1.64 5.26 11.50
C GLY A 82 1.98 4.80 10.08
N ILE A 83 3.16 5.17 9.57
CA ILE A 83 3.67 4.73 8.26
C ILE A 83 3.87 3.20 8.27
N PHE A 84 4.54 2.67 9.30
CA PHE A 84 4.76 1.23 9.45
C PHE A 84 3.45 0.45 9.51
N ALA A 85 2.50 0.88 10.35
CA ALA A 85 1.21 0.20 10.52
C ALA A 85 0.40 0.19 9.22
N TYR A 86 0.43 1.30 8.46
CA TYR A 86 -0.19 1.34 7.15
C TYR A 86 0.54 0.42 6.16
N GLY A 87 1.87 0.46 6.11
CA GLY A 87 2.67 -0.42 5.25
C GLY A 87 2.43 -1.91 5.52
N LEU A 88 2.34 -2.30 6.80
CA LEU A 88 1.96 -3.65 7.22
C LEU A 88 0.54 -3.99 6.76
N THR A 89 -0.41 -3.08 6.95
CA THR A 89 -1.79 -3.25 6.48
C THR A 89 -1.84 -3.43 4.96
N TYR A 90 -1.10 -2.61 4.23
CA TYR A 90 -0.98 -2.68 2.79
C TYR A 90 -0.45 -4.06 2.37
N PHE A 91 0.66 -4.52 2.95
CA PHE A 91 1.22 -5.84 2.65
C PHE A 91 0.23 -6.99 2.95
N LEU A 92 -0.45 -6.95 4.10
CA LEU A 92 -1.44 -7.95 4.48
C LEU A 92 -2.62 -7.99 3.50
N VAL A 93 -3.09 -6.83 3.03
CA VAL A 93 -4.22 -6.75 2.11
C VAL A 93 -3.79 -7.06 0.67
N HIS A 94 -2.73 -6.42 0.20
CA HIS A 94 -2.19 -6.54 -1.15
C HIS A 94 -1.62 -7.93 -1.42
N ASP A 95 -0.47 -8.23 -0.83
CA ASP A 95 0.38 -9.35 -1.19
C ASP A 95 -0.16 -10.65 -0.64
N ILE A 96 -0.70 -10.62 0.58
CA ILE A 96 -1.29 -11.80 1.20
C ILE A 96 -2.73 -11.98 0.73
N PHE A 97 -3.64 -11.05 1.02
CA PHE A 97 -5.07 -11.29 0.81
C PHE A 97 -5.51 -11.23 -0.67
N ILE A 98 -4.97 -10.31 -1.48
CA ILE A 98 -5.35 -10.15 -2.89
C ILE A 98 -4.47 -11.00 -3.81
N HIS A 99 -3.15 -10.77 -3.83
CA HIS A 99 -2.22 -11.46 -4.73
C HIS A 99 -1.86 -12.87 -4.30
N GLN A 100 -2.12 -13.23 -3.03
CA GLN A 100 -1.86 -14.58 -2.51
C GLN A 100 -0.40 -15.03 -2.71
N ARG A 101 0.56 -14.09 -2.65
CA ARG A 101 2.01 -14.38 -2.61
C ARG A 101 2.34 -15.27 -1.42
N PHE A 102 1.56 -15.14 -0.35
CA PHE A 102 1.44 -16.08 0.75
C PHE A 102 0.01 -16.62 0.78
N LYS A 103 -0.15 -17.95 0.91
CA LYS A 103 -1.46 -18.62 0.87
C LYS A 103 -2.24 -18.50 2.19
N ILE A 104 -2.28 -17.31 2.77
CA ILE A 104 -2.98 -16.98 4.02
C ILE A 104 -4.23 -16.15 3.65
N PHE A 105 -5.34 -16.33 4.38
CA PHE A 105 -6.63 -15.65 4.13
C PHE A 105 -7.27 -15.90 2.74
N ARG A 106 -6.83 -16.91 2.00
CA ARG A 106 -7.41 -17.27 0.68
C ARG A 106 -8.93 -17.42 0.73
N ASN A 107 -9.43 -18.08 1.77
CA ASN A 107 -10.84 -18.41 1.96
C ASN A 107 -11.63 -17.33 2.71
N ALA A 108 -11.05 -16.17 3.02
CA ALA A 108 -11.80 -15.08 3.64
C ALA A 108 -12.81 -14.49 2.64
N THR A 109 -14.08 -14.39 3.05
CA THR A 109 -15.22 -14.09 2.17
C THR A 109 -16.07 -12.89 2.61
N SER A 110 -15.52 -12.01 3.45
CA SER A 110 -16.22 -10.81 3.91
C SER A 110 -16.68 -9.91 2.75
N ARG A 111 -17.78 -9.17 2.97
CA ARG A 111 -18.34 -8.26 1.96
C ARG A 111 -17.30 -7.21 1.52
N TYR A 112 -16.57 -6.63 2.48
CA TYR A 112 -15.49 -5.70 2.21
C TYR A 112 -14.33 -6.37 1.45
N GLY A 113 -13.84 -7.52 1.92
CA GLY A 113 -12.73 -8.21 1.27
C GLY A 113 -13.01 -8.61 -0.18
N LYS A 114 -14.26 -9.02 -0.48
CA LYS A 114 -14.69 -9.28 -1.86
C LYS A 114 -14.69 -8.01 -2.72
N ALA A 115 -15.10 -6.88 -2.16
CA ALA A 115 -15.13 -5.60 -2.86
C ALA A 115 -13.72 -5.07 -3.15
N VAL A 116 -12.82 -5.14 -2.16
CA VAL A 116 -11.38 -4.81 -2.32
C VAL A 116 -10.75 -5.64 -3.44
N ARG A 117 -10.88 -6.98 -3.38
CA ARG A 117 -10.34 -7.87 -4.42
C ARG A 117 -10.85 -7.52 -5.82
N ARG A 118 -12.12 -7.14 -5.92
CA ARG A 118 -12.74 -6.77 -7.19
C ARG A 118 -12.20 -5.44 -7.70
N ALA A 119 -12.12 -4.42 -6.85
CA ALA A 119 -11.56 -3.12 -7.20
C ALA A 119 -10.11 -3.27 -7.70
N HIS A 120 -9.30 -4.02 -6.96
CA HIS A 120 -7.90 -4.29 -7.29
C HIS A 120 -7.74 -5.14 -8.56
N LYS A 121 -8.61 -6.14 -8.76
CA LYS A 121 -8.62 -6.91 -10.02
C LYS A 121 -8.94 -6.03 -11.22
N MET A 122 -9.83 -5.05 -11.07
CA MET A 122 -10.15 -4.14 -12.16
C MET A 122 -9.00 -3.17 -12.48
N HIS A 123 -8.24 -2.79 -11.46
CA HIS A 123 -6.98 -2.07 -11.65
C HIS A 123 -6.00 -2.88 -12.52
N HIS A 124 -5.70 -4.12 -12.15
CA HIS A 124 -4.78 -5.01 -12.89
C HIS A 124 -5.31 -5.55 -14.22
N LYS A 125 -6.57 -5.28 -14.56
CA LYS A 125 -7.10 -5.65 -15.88
C LYS A 125 -6.37 -4.88 -17.00
N HIS A 126 -5.87 -3.69 -16.70
CA HIS A 126 -5.07 -2.90 -17.62
C HIS A 126 -3.59 -3.19 -17.34
N LEU A 127 -2.94 -3.91 -18.26
CA LEU A 127 -1.54 -4.36 -18.10
C LEU A 127 -0.51 -3.27 -18.41
N GLY A 128 -0.95 -2.13 -18.94
CA GLY A 128 -0.11 -0.98 -19.25
C GLY A 128 -0.18 0.08 -18.15
N LYS A 129 0.70 1.07 -18.25
CA LYS A 129 0.70 2.23 -17.35
C LYS A 129 -0.58 3.07 -17.48
N ASP A 130 -1.14 3.13 -18.68
CA ASP A 130 -2.26 4.00 -19.05
C ASP A 130 -3.61 3.31 -18.78
N GLN A 131 -4.66 4.12 -18.53
CA GLN A 131 -6.04 3.66 -18.31
C GLN A 131 -6.31 2.83 -17.05
N GLY A 132 -5.36 2.75 -16.11
CA GLY A 132 -5.61 2.18 -14.79
C GLY A 132 -6.79 2.87 -14.09
N GLU A 133 -7.69 2.09 -13.51
CA GLU A 133 -8.70 2.58 -12.55
C GLU A 133 -8.37 2.05 -11.15
N CYS A 134 -8.87 2.70 -10.10
CA CYS A 134 -8.80 2.21 -8.72
C CYS A 134 -7.39 2.00 -8.14
N PHE A 135 -6.64 3.09 -8.02
CA PHE A 135 -5.29 3.08 -7.45
C PHE A 135 -5.24 3.02 -5.91
N GLY A 136 -6.38 3.20 -5.22
CA GLY A 136 -6.46 3.12 -3.76
C GLY A 136 -6.47 1.68 -3.27
N MET A 137 -5.98 1.46 -2.05
CA MET A 137 -5.86 0.13 -1.45
C MET A 137 -7.08 -0.19 -0.57
N LEU A 138 -7.28 0.59 0.49
CA LEU A 138 -8.39 0.41 1.43
C LEU A 138 -9.62 1.22 1.00
N MET A 139 -9.39 2.34 0.32
CA MET A 139 -10.45 3.20 -0.20
C MET A 139 -10.59 3.01 -1.71
N PHE A 140 -11.76 2.53 -2.13
CA PHE A 140 -12.09 2.26 -3.53
C PHE A 140 -13.53 2.69 -3.84
N PRO A 141 -13.88 2.91 -5.12
CA PRO A 141 -15.22 3.32 -5.51
C PRO A 141 -16.32 2.37 -5.02
N LEU A 142 -17.43 2.92 -4.49
CA LEU A 142 -18.53 2.13 -3.92
C LEU A 142 -19.18 1.14 -4.90
N LYS A 143 -19.02 1.37 -6.22
CA LYS A 143 -19.53 0.46 -7.27
C LYS A 143 -19.05 -0.99 -7.08
N TYR A 144 -17.89 -1.22 -6.48
CA TYR A 144 -17.35 -2.57 -6.28
C TYR A 144 -17.99 -3.36 -5.14
N PHE A 145 -18.83 -2.72 -4.31
CA PHE A 145 -19.69 -3.45 -3.37
C PHE A 145 -20.91 -4.08 -4.04
N LYS A 146 -21.29 -3.60 -5.23
CA LYS A 146 -22.39 -4.16 -6.02
C LYS A 146 -21.85 -5.33 -6.83
N LYS A 147 -22.59 -6.45 -6.82
CA LYS A 147 -22.19 -7.71 -7.46
C LYS A 147 -22.17 -7.59 -8.97
#